data_AF-A2CET3-F1
#
_entry.id   AF-A2CET3-F1
#
_cell.length_a   1.000
_cell.length_b   1.000
_cell.length_c   1.000
_cell.angle_alpha   90.00
_cell.angle_beta   90.00
_cell.angle_gamma   90.00
#
_symmetry.space_group_name_H-M   'P 1'
#
loop_
_entity.id
_entity.type
_entity.pdbx_description
1 polymer ?
#
loop_
_entity_poly.entity_id
_entity_poly.type
_entity_poly.pdbx_seq_one_letter_code
_entity_poly.pdbx_strand_id
1 'polypeptide(L)'
;MASDASHMLEAALEQMDDIIAGSKAVAELSNGLYDLGSPVSVGPLQILQLAEELRLALELQAGDEERHSLRSQLPCSTAHTLLHWLDRGALSQVNHQSSSNNETYQERLARLEGDKESLVLQVSVLTDQVEAQGEKIRDLESSLEEHHHKLISTEEMLQQELFSRTSLETQKLELMDEVSYLKLKLVGMEEEHNHIDEEDKHHKAEVLFQAGRSASRAVGSSSDPASVMLLCYCICFNDNGLF
;
A
#
# COMPACT_ATOMS: atom_id res chain seq x y z
N MET A 1 -22.47 0.79 -14.15
CA MET A 1 -21.72 0.65 -15.41
C MET A 1 -20.51 -0.30 -15.33
N ALA A 2 -20.01 -0.68 -14.14
CA ALA A 2 -18.90 -1.64 -14.00
C ALA A 2 -19.30 -3.13 -14.15
N SER A 3 -20.60 -3.46 -14.09
CA SER A 3 -21.09 -4.85 -14.13
C SER A 3 -21.02 -5.50 -15.52
N ASP A 4 -21.16 -4.71 -16.58
CA ASP A 4 -21.28 -5.22 -17.95
C ASP A 4 -19.92 -5.70 -18.49
N ALA A 5 -18.86 -4.95 -18.17
CA ALA A 5 -17.50 -5.31 -18.54
C ALA A 5 -17.02 -6.57 -17.81
N SER A 6 -17.44 -6.77 -16.55
CA SER A 6 -17.11 -7.98 -15.77
C SER A 6 -17.80 -9.22 -16.34
N HIS A 7 -19.07 -9.11 -16.73
CA HIS A 7 -19.84 -10.23 -17.30
C HIS A 7 -19.32 -10.61 -18.69
N MET A 8 -18.91 -9.63 -19.51
CA MET A 8 -18.28 -9.92 -20.81
C MET A 8 -16.95 -10.65 -20.67
N LEU A 9 -16.15 -10.33 -19.65
CA LEU A 9 -14.89 -11.00 -19.40
C LEU A 9 -15.11 -12.45 -18.92
N GLU A 10 -16.08 -12.65 -18.04
CA GLU A 10 -16.47 -13.98 -17.52
C GLU A 10 -16.94 -14.91 -18.65
N ALA A 11 -17.83 -14.41 -19.53
CA ALA A 11 -18.31 -15.16 -20.68
C ALA A 11 -17.19 -15.48 -21.70
N ALA A 12 -16.22 -14.57 -21.87
CA ALA A 12 -15.08 -14.79 -22.74
C ALA A 12 -14.12 -15.86 -22.21
N LEU A 13 -13.92 -15.93 -20.88
CA LEU A 13 -13.10 -16.94 -20.24
C LEU A 13 -13.76 -18.33 -20.31
N GLU A 14 -15.08 -18.41 -20.09
CA GLU A 14 -15.84 -19.66 -20.23
C GLU A 14 -15.75 -20.20 -21.68
N GLN A 15 -15.82 -19.33 -22.68
CA GLN A 15 -15.64 -19.72 -24.08
C GLN A 15 -14.24 -20.25 -24.39
N MET A 16 -13.19 -19.74 -23.73
CA MET A 16 -11.83 -20.24 -23.90
C MET A 16 -11.67 -21.64 -23.28
N ASP A 17 -12.29 -21.88 -22.13
CA ASP A 17 -12.29 -23.19 -21.47
C ASP A 17 -13.01 -24.26 -22.31
N ASP A 18 -14.14 -23.95 -22.95
CA ASP A 18 -14.85 -24.88 -23.84
C ASP A 18 -14.04 -25.29 -25.08
N ILE A 19 -13.16 -24.39 -25.57
CA ILE A 19 -12.26 -24.66 -26.69
C ILE A 19 -11.09 -25.54 -26.23
N ILE A 20 -10.51 -25.25 -25.06
CA ILE A 20 -9.40 -26.03 -24.48
C ILE A 20 -9.87 -27.43 -24.08
N ALA A 21 -11.09 -27.56 -23.55
CA ALA A 21 -11.72 -28.83 -23.19
C ALA A 21 -12.17 -29.65 -24.42
N GLY A 22 -12.10 -29.08 -25.63
CA GLY A 22 -12.45 -29.76 -26.88
C GLY A 22 -13.96 -29.98 -27.09
N SER A 23 -14.80 -29.40 -26.24
CA SER A 23 -16.26 -29.63 -26.24
C SER A 23 -16.94 -29.04 -27.48
N LYS A 24 -16.38 -27.98 -28.08
CA LYS A 24 -16.96 -27.29 -29.25
C LYS A 24 -16.53 -27.88 -30.61
N ALA A 25 -15.33 -28.45 -30.70
CA ALA A 25 -14.81 -29.05 -31.94
C ALA A 25 -15.52 -30.37 -32.31
N VAL A 26 -16.00 -31.12 -31.31
CA VAL A 26 -16.72 -32.39 -31.54
C VAL A 26 -18.16 -32.16 -32.04
N ALA A 27 -18.79 -31.05 -31.63
CA ALA A 27 -20.13 -30.68 -32.09
C ALA A 27 -20.15 -30.23 -33.56
N GLU A 28 -19.10 -29.53 -34.03
CA GLU A 28 -18.97 -29.10 -35.43
C GLU A 28 -18.66 -30.26 -36.39
N LEU A 29 -18.02 -31.35 -35.91
CA LEU A 29 -17.77 -32.56 -36.69
C LEU A 29 -18.97 -33.51 -36.77
N SER A 30 -19.88 -33.48 -35.80
CA SER A 30 -21.02 -34.42 -35.76
C SER A 30 -22.35 -33.85 -36.28
N ASN A 31 -22.51 -32.53 -36.39
CA ASN A 31 -23.80 -31.90 -36.76
C ASN A 31 -23.81 -31.11 -38.09
N GLY A 32 -22.88 -31.39 -39.00
CA GLY A 32 -22.86 -30.78 -40.33
C GLY A 32 -23.86 -31.35 -41.34
N LEU A 33 -25.16 -31.39 -41.00
CA LEU A 33 -26.24 -31.47 -41.98
C LEU A 33 -26.36 -30.09 -42.65
N TYR A 34 -25.51 -29.82 -43.64
CA TYR A 34 -25.69 -28.69 -44.55
C TYR A 34 -25.71 -29.19 -45.99
N ASP A 35 -26.94 -29.34 -46.46
CA ASP A 35 -27.34 -29.31 -47.86
C ASP A 35 -26.79 -28.05 -48.55
N LEU A 36 -25.69 -28.19 -49.28
CA LEU A 36 -25.26 -27.23 -50.30
C LEU A 36 -24.63 -27.99 -51.46
N GLY A 37 -25.40 -28.14 -52.54
CA GLY A 37 -24.93 -28.66 -53.80
C GLY A 37 -23.80 -27.81 -54.39
N SER A 38 -22.56 -28.32 -54.35
CA SER A 38 -21.53 -28.15 -55.38
C SER A 38 -20.31 -29.02 -55.03
N PRO A 39 -19.81 -29.87 -55.94
CA PRO A 39 -18.80 -30.87 -55.62
C PRO A 39 -17.41 -30.26 -55.78
N VAL A 40 -16.90 -29.56 -54.77
CA VAL A 40 -15.48 -29.16 -54.77
C VAL A 40 -14.82 -29.55 -53.46
N SER A 41 -14.20 -30.73 -53.54
CA SER A 41 -12.99 -31.13 -52.82
C SER A 41 -13.09 -31.42 -51.32
N VAL A 42 -13.85 -32.46 -50.98
CA VAL A 42 -13.52 -33.39 -49.88
C VAL A 42 -12.61 -34.52 -50.39
N GLY A 43 -11.73 -34.18 -51.34
CA GLY A 43 -11.05 -35.13 -52.23
C GLY A 43 -10.28 -36.25 -51.54
N PRO A 44 -9.45 -36.00 -50.50
CA PRO A 44 -8.65 -37.07 -49.89
C PRO A 44 -9.47 -38.02 -49.01
N LEU A 45 -10.43 -37.47 -48.24
CA LEU A 45 -11.22 -38.26 -47.28
C LEU A 45 -12.30 -39.09 -47.98
N GLN A 46 -12.93 -38.56 -49.03
CA GLN A 46 -13.89 -39.32 -49.84
C GLN A 46 -13.21 -40.49 -50.56
N ILE A 47 -11.99 -40.32 -51.06
CA ILE A 47 -11.25 -41.40 -51.74
C ILE A 47 -10.92 -42.53 -50.75
N LEU A 48 -10.50 -42.20 -49.53
CA LEU A 48 -10.23 -43.19 -48.49
C LEU A 48 -11.50 -43.94 -48.06
N GLN A 49 -12.61 -43.21 -47.89
CA GLN A 49 -13.90 -43.81 -47.55
C GLN A 49 -14.42 -44.73 -48.66
N LEU A 50 -14.36 -44.30 -49.92
CA LEU A 50 -14.73 -45.11 -51.09
C LEU A 50 -13.83 -46.35 -51.24
N ALA A 51 -12.53 -46.23 -50.92
CA ALA A 51 -11.61 -47.37 -50.93
C ALA A 51 -11.95 -48.39 -49.83
N GLU A 52 -12.33 -47.94 -48.64
CA GLU A 52 -12.78 -48.80 -47.53
C GLU A 52 -14.12 -49.48 -47.86
N GLU A 53 -15.07 -48.75 -48.44
CA GLU A 53 -16.35 -49.29 -48.91
C GLU A 53 -16.15 -50.37 -50.00
N LEU A 54 -15.25 -50.11 -50.96
CA LEU A 54 -14.90 -51.08 -52.01
C LEU A 54 -14.21 -52.32 -51.44
N ARG A 55 -13.33 -52.15 -50.43
CA ARG A 55 -12.71 -53.26 -49.72
C ARG A 55 -13.75 -54.12 -49.00
N LEU A 56 -14.65 -53.52 -48.24
CA LEU A 56 -15.71 -54.24 -47.52
C LEU A 56 -16.66 -54.96 -48.49
N ALA A 57 -17.03 -54.32 -49.60
CA ALA A 57 -17.84 -54.93 -50.64
C ALA A 57 -17.15 -56.15 -51.27
N LEU A 58 -15.82 -56.10 -51.46
CA LEU A 58 -15.03 -57.24 -51.97
C LEU A 58 -14.77 -58.33 -50.92
N GLU A 59 -14.71 -57.99 -49.63
CA GLU A 59 -14.59 -58.94 -48.51
C GLU A 59 -15.90 -59.72 -48.29
N LEU A 60 -17.06 -59.09 -48.47
CA LEU A 60 -18.37 -59.76 -48.34
C LEU A 60 -18.69 -60.76 -49.47
N GLN A 61 -18.04 -60.66 -50.63
CA GLN A 61 -18.26 -61.61 -51.72
C GLN A 61 -17.58 -62.95 -51.40
N ALA A 62 -18.35 -64.05 -51.32
CA ALA A 62 -17.80 -65.34 -50.88
C ALA A 62 -17.25 -66.21 -52.03
N GLY A 63 -17.60 -65.93 -53.30
CA GLY A 63 -17.22 -66.74 -54.45
C GLY A 63 -16.08 -66.16 -55.31
N ASP A 64 -15.16 -67.01 -55.76
CA ASP A 64 -14.06 -66.61 -56.66
C ASP A 64 -14.57 -66.21 -58.07
N GLU A 65 -15.63 -66.86 -58.53
CA GLU A 65 -16.29 -66.59 -59.82
C GLU A 65 -16.91 -65.18 -59.88
N GLU A 66 -17.52 -64.72 -58.77
CA GLU A 66 -18.12 -63.38 -58.68
C GLU A 66 -17.04 -62.30 -58.65
N ARG A 67 -15.91 -62.56 -57.98
CA ARG A 67 -14.74 -61.68 -58.01
C ARG A 67 -14.13 -61.59 -59.41
N HIS A 68 -14.07 -62.70 -60.14
CA HIS A 68 -13.61 -62.69 -61.54
C HIS A 68 -14.56 -61.94 -62.47
N SER A 69 -15.88 -62.08 -62.27
CA SER A 69 -16.87 -61.28 -63.00
C SER A 69 -16.71 -59.78 -62.73
N LEU A 70 -16.54 -59.37 -61.47
CA LEU A 70 -16.29 -57.97 -61.10
C LEU A 70 -14.98 -57.42 -61.68
N ARG A 71 -13.91 -58.23 -61.69
CA ARG A 71 -12.63 -57.88 -62.33
C ARG A 71 -12.79 -57.73 -63.85
N SER A 72 -13.61 -58.56 -64.49
CA SER A 72 -13.87 -58.49 -65.93
C SER A 72 -14.70 -57.26 -66.35
N GLN A 73 -15.45 -56.67 -65.40
CA GLN A 73 -16.22 -55.44 -65.61
C GLN A 73 -15.36 -54.17 -65.47
N LEU A 74 -14.16 -54.27 -64.87
CA LEU A 74 -13.24 -53.15 -64.75
C LEU A 74 -12.47 -52.94 -66.06
N PRO A 75 -12.46 -51.71 -66.61
CA PRO A 75 -11.59 -51.39 -67.74
C PRO A 75 -10.12 -51.69 -67.42
N CYS A 76 -9.42 -52.34 -68.36
CA CYS A 76 -8.02 -52.76 -68.18
C CYS A 76 -7.09 -51.58 -67.83
N SER A 77 -7.37 -50.40 -68.37
CA SER A 77 -6.67 -49.15 -68.04
C SER A 77 -6.77 -48.78 -66.56
N THR A 78 -7.93 -48.99 -65.93
CA THR A 78 -8.16 -48.65 -64.52
C THR A 78 -7.42 -49.63 -63.60
N ALA A 79 -7.51 -50.93 -63.89
CA ALA A 79 -6.79 -51.97 -63.16
C ALA A 79 -5.26 -51.76 -63.22
N HIS A 80 -4.74 -51.45 -64.42
CA HIS A 80 -3.32 -51.16 -64.60
C HIS A 80 -2.88 -49.90 -63.85
N THR A 81 -3.70 -48.85 -63.85
CA THR A 81 -3.41 -47.60 -63.12
C THR A 81 -3.34 -47.84 -61.60
N LEU A 82 -4.27 -48.63 -61.06
CA LEU A 82 -4.29 -48.99 -59.63
C LEU A 82 -3.08 -49.85 -59.24
N LEU A 83 -2.73 -50.84 -60.05
CA LEU A 83 -1.53 -51.66 -59.84
C LEU A 83 -0.25 -50.82 -59.86
N HIS A 84 -0.10 -49.94 -60.85
CA HIS A 84 1.04 -49.03 -60.94
C HIS A 84 1.09 -48.05 -59.76
N TRP A 85 -0.06 -47.58 -59.26
CA TRP A 85 -0.13 -46.71 -58.08
C TRP A 85 0.29 -47.46 -56.80
N LEU A 86 -0.18 -48.69 -56.61
CA LEU A 86 0.21 -49.54 -55.48
C LEU A 86 1.70 -49.88 -55.49
N ASP A 87 2.26 -50.17 -56.68
CA ASP A 87 3.68 -50.45 -56.88
C ASP A 87 4.55 -49.20 -56.56
N ARG A 88 4.06 -48.01 -56.92
CA ARG A 88 4.70 -46.72 -56.57
C ARG A 88 4.66 -46.42 -55.07
N GLY A 89 3.57 -46.79 -54.39
CA GLY A 89 3.43 -46.65 -52.94
C GLY A 89 4.36 -47.56 -52.15
N ALA A 90 4.56 -48.80 -52.63
CA ALA A 90 5.48 -49.76 -52.02
C ALA A 90 6.96 -49.34 -52.15
N LEU A 91 7.34 -48.67 -53.24
CA LEU A 91 8.71 -48.20 -53.48
C LEU A 91 8.99 -46.80 -52.89
N SER A 92 7.96 -45.99 -52.65
CA SER A 92 8.08 -44.61 -52.14
C SER A 92 8.35 -44.52 -50.63
N GLN A 93 7.97 -45.53 -49.84
CA GLN A 93 8.23 -45.55 -48.39
C GLN A 93 9.73 -45.58 -48.03
N VAL A 94 10.60 -45.88 -49.00
CA VAL A 94 12.05 -46.00 -48.79
C VAL A 94 12.82 -44.72 -49.14
N ASN A 95 12.24 -43.74 -49.86
CA ASN A 95 13.06 -42.68 -50.49
C ASN A 95 12.59 -41.22 -50.33
N HIS A 96 11.76 -40.90 -49.34
CA HIS A 96 11.53 -39.50 -48.94
C HIS A 96 12.44 -39.09 -47.77
N GLN A 97 13.75 -39.22 -47.99
CA GLN A 97 14.77 -38.47 -47.26
C GLN A 97 15.58 -37.66 -48.27
N SER A 98 15.28 -36.37 -48.39
CA SER A 98 16.29 -35.34 -48.69
C SER A 98 15.64 -33.97 -48.85
N SER A 99 15.49 -33.27 -47.72
CA SER A 99 15.77 -31.85 -47.72
C SER A 99 16.29 -31.43 -46.34
N SER A 100 17.58 -31.07 -46.34
CA SER A 100 18.40 -30.39 -45.33
C SER A 100 18.86 -31.08 -44.04
N ASN A 101 18.34 -32.21 -43.58
CA ASN A 101 18.89 -32.93 -42.40
C ASN A 101 18.58 -34.42 -42.51
N ASN A 102 19.55 -35.24 -42.94
CA ASN A 102 19.41 -36.71 -42.93
C ASN A 102 19.68 -37.25 -41.51
N GLU A 103 18.94 -36.74 -40.55
CA GLU A 103 18.93 -37.25 -39.18
C GLU A 103 17.95 -38.42 -39.10
N THR A 104 18.38 -39.50 -38.44
CA THR A 104 17.47 -40.62 -38.16
C THR A 104 16.42 -40.19 -37.13
N TYR A 105 15.19 -40.70 -37.22
CA TYR A 105 14.12 -40.38 -36.25
C TYR A 105 14.57 -40.53 -34.80
N GLN A 106 15.45 -41.50 -34.54
CA GLN A 106 16.00 -41.78 -33.22
C GLN A 106 16.97 -40.71 -32.72
N GLU A 107 17.84 -40.18 -33.59
CA GLU A 107 18.71 -39.03 -33.26
C GLU A 107 17.87 -37.77 -33.01
N ARG A 108 16.81 -37.55 -33.80
CA ARG A 108 15.92 -36.39 -33.63
C ARG A 108 15.18 -36.45 -32.31
N LEU A 109 14.73 -37.65 -31.93
CA LEU A 109 14.09 -37.89 -30.64
C LEU A 109 15.07 -37.62 -29.49
N ALA A 110 16.29 -38.17 -29.57
CA ALA A 110 17.31 -37.98 -28.53
C ALA A 110 17.70 -36.51 -28.35
N ARG A 111 17.83 -35.73 -29.44
CA ARG A 111 18.05 -34.27 -29.30
C ARG A 111 16.88 -33.56 -28.65
N LEU A 112 15.64 -33.85 -29.08
CA LEU A 112 14.45 -33.22 -28.51
C LEU A 112 14.26 -33.58 -27.04
N GLU A 113 14.62 -34.80 -26.63
CA GLU A 113 14.64 -35.23 -25.23
C GLU A 113 15.68 -34.43 -24.43
N GLY A 114 16.89 -34.24 -24.98
CA GLY A 114 17.92 -33.38 -24.37
C GLY A 114 17.51 -31.91 -24.27
N ASP A 115 16.89 -31.35 -25.32
CA ASP A 115 16.37 -29.99 -25.32
C ASP A 115 15.24 -29.84 -24.30
N LYS A 116 14.36 -30.84 -24.17
CA LYS A 116 13.31 -30.88 -23.14
C LYS A 116 13.91 -30.87 -21.74
N GLU A 117 14.93 -31.69 -21.47
CA GLU A 117 15.61 -31.71 -20.17
C GLU A 117 16.28 -30.37 -19.85
N SER A 118 16.94 -29.75 -20.85
CA SER A 118 17.54 -28.42 -20.72
C SER A 118 16.49 -27.34 -20.41
N LEU A 119 15.36 -27.35 -21.12
CA LEU A 119 14.25 -26.44 -20.87
C LEU A 119 13.64 -26.65 -19.48
N VAL A 120 13.47 -27.90 -19.04
CA VAL A 120 12.98 -28.21 -17.69
C VAL A 120 13.91 -27.62 -16.63
N LEU A 121 15.23 -27.75 -16.78
CA LEU A 121 16.20 -27.14 -15.88
C LEU A 121 16.10 -25.61 -15.88
N GLN A 122 15.95 -24.98 -17.06
CA GLN A 122 15.79 -23.53 -17.16
C GLN A 122 14.50 -23.05 -16.47
N VAL A 123 13.39 -23.75 -16.67
CA VAL A 123 12.12 -23.44 -16.00
C VAL A 123 12.25 -23.62 -14.48
N SER A 124 12.96 -24.65 -14.01
CA SER A 124 13.24 -24.84 -12.58
C SER A 124 14.01 -23.65 -12.00
N VAL A 125 15.11 -23.24 -12.64
CA VAL A 125 15.93 -22.11 -12.18
C VAL A 125 15.13 -20.81 -12.17
N LEU A 126 14.34 -20.54 -13.22
CA LEU A 126 13.49 -19.37 -13.28
C LEU A 126 12.40 -19.41 -12.20
N THR A 127 11.86 -20.59 -11.89
CA THR A 127 10.88 -20.76 -10.81
C THR A 127 11.49 -20.41 -9.46
N ASP A 128 12.67 -20.95 -9.14
CA ASP A 128 13.38 -20.64 -7.89
C ASP A 128 13.72 -19.15 -7.79
N GLN A 129 14.11 -18.53 -8.91
CA GLN A 129 14.41 -17.09 -8.96
C GLN A 129 13.18 -16.22 -8.70
N VAL A 130 12.03 -16.58 -9.29
CA VAL A 130 10.76 -15.86 -9.07
C VAL A 130 10.31 -16.03 -7.61
N GLU A 131 10.46 -17.23 -7.05
CA GLU A 131 10.14 -17.49 -5.64
C GLU A 131 11.01 -16.66 -4.69
N ALA A 132 12.34 -16.64 -4.90
CA ALA A 132 13.27 -15.85 -4.11
C ALA A 132 13.03 -14.34 -4.25
N GLN A 133 12.65 -13.86 -5.45
CA GLN A 133 12.23 -12.47 -5.64
C GLN A 133 10.92 -12.18 -4.90
N GLY A 134 9.97 -13.10 -4.91
CA GLY A 134 8.73 -12.99 -4.14
C GLY A 134 8.97 -12.92 -2.64
N GLU A 135 9.92 -13.69 -2.10
CA GLU A 135 10.34 -13.61 -0.69
C GLU A 135 10.96 -12.25 -0.37
N LYS A 136 11.88 -11.78 -1.21
CA LYS A 136 12.50 -10.46 -1.04
C LYS A 136 11.47 -9.32 -1.05
N ILE A 137 10.44 -9.41 -1.89
CA ILE A 137 9.35 -8.43 -1.90
C ILE A 137 8.61 -8.44 -0.56
N ARG A 138 8.22 -9.63 -0.07
CA ARG A 138 7.54 -9.75 1.23
C ARG A 138 8.37 -9.20 2.39
N ASP A 139 9.69 -9.44 2.38
CA ASP A 139 10.59 -8.90 3.40
C ASP A 139 10.65 -7.37 3.36
N LEU A 140 10.71 -6.79 2.15
CA LEU A 140 10.72 -5.34 1.97
C LEU A 140 9.39 -4.71 2.38
N GLU A 141 8.26 -5.35 2.07
CA GLU A 141 6.92 -4.92 2.49
C GLU A 141 6.80 -4.94 4.02
N SER A 142 7.23 -6.02 4.67
CA SER A 142 7.27 -6.13 6.14
C SER A 142 8.14 -5.06 6.79
N SER A 143 9.34 -4.82 6.24
CA SER A 143 10.23 -3.76 6.72
C SER A 143 9.60 -2.37 6.56
N LEU A 144 8.93 -2.12 5.42
CA LEU A 144 8.23 -0.87 5.17
C LEU A 144 7.09 -0.64 6.17
N GLU A 145 6.30 -1.66 6.47
CA GLU A 145 5.23 -1.61 7.47
C GLU A 145 5.80 -1.33 8.87
N GLU A 146 6.90 -1.98 9.26
CA GLU A 146 7.55 -1.72 10.54
C GLU A 146 8.04 -0.27 10.65
N HIS A 147 8.66 0.25 9.59
CA HIS A 147 9.09 1.65 9.54
C HIS A 147 7.91 2.62 9.59
N HIS A 148 6.80 2.30 8.92
CA HIS A 148 5.59 3.10 8.98
C HIS A 148 5.00 3.14 10.41
N HIS A 149 4.96 2.00 11.08
CA HIS A 149 4.48 1.92 12.46
C HIS A 149 5.38 2.72 13.42
N LYS A 150 6.70 2.62 13.27
CA LYS A 150 7.66 3.45 14.04
C LYS A 150 7.44 4.93 13.81
N LEU A 151 7.23 5.35 12.55
CA LEU A 151 6.96 6.75 12.21
C LEU A 151 5.71 7.26 12.94
N ILE A 152 4.61 6.52 12.87
CA ILE A 152 3.36 6.87 13.57
C ILE A 152 3.60 6.98 15.08
N SER A 153 4.25 6.00 15.69
CA SER A 153 4.54 6.02 17.12
C SER A 153 5.41 7.23 17.53
N THR A 154 6.41 7.59 16.73
CA THR A 154 7.24 8.77 17.01
C THR A 154 6.49 10.09 16.82
N GLU A 155 5.57 10.14 15.86
CA GLU A 155 4.71 11.31 15.63
C GLU A 155 3.73 11.50 16.80
N GLU A 156 3.11 10.43 17.29
CA GLU A 156 2.23 10.47 18.46
C GLU A 156 2.98 10.94 19.72
N MET A 157 4.19 10.43 19.95
CA MET A 157 5.05 10.90 21.06
C MET A 157 5.40 12.39 20.92
N LEU A 158 5.73 12.85 19.70
CA LEU A 158 6.04 14.26 19.45
C LEU A 158 4.83 15.16 19.71
N GLN A 159 3.64 14.75 19.28
CA GLN A 159 2.40 15.48 19.52
C GLN A 159 2.09 15.59 21.02
N GLN A 160 2.30 14.51 21.77
CA GLN A 160 2.14 14.53 23.22
C GLN A 160 3.14 15.48 23.90
N GLU A 161 4.39 15.49 23.47
CA GLU A 161 5.41 16.40 23.99
C GLU A 161 5.08 17.86 23.68
N LEU A 162 4.63 18.16 22.46
CA LEU A 162 4.18 19.51 22.08
C LEU A 162 2.99 19.98 22.92
N PHE A 163 2.03 19.10 23.19
CA PHE A 163 0.90 19.39 24.06
C PHE A 163 1.36 19.69 25.49
N SER A 164 2.22 18.83 26.05
CA SER A 164 2.82 19.01 27.38
C SER A 164 3.59 20.32 27.50
N ARG A 165 4.44 20.61 26.50
CA ARG A 165 5.21 21.85 26.42
C ARG A 165 4.32 23.09 26.40
N THR A 166 3.25 23.09 25.59
CA THR A 166 2.31 24.21 25.50
C THR A 166 1.58 24.42 26.83
N SER A 167 1.18 23.34 27.50
CA SER A 167 0.57 23.40 28.84
C SER A 167 1.52 23.99 29.88
N LEU A 168 2.79 23.54 29.90
CA LEU A 168 3.80 24.05 30.83
C LEU A 168 4.15 25.52 30.55
N GLU A 169 4.23 25.92 29.28
CA GLU A 169 4.47 27.31 28.89
C GLU A 169 3.31 28.22 29.34
N THR A 170 2.07 27.74 29.23
CA THR A 170 0.89 28.45 29.73
C THR A 170 0.96 28.63 31.26
N GLN A 171 1.20 27.55 32.01
CA GLN A 171 1.34 27.62 33.47
C GLN A 171 2.49 28.54 33.91
N LYS A 172 3.60 28.54 33.19
CA LYS A 172 4.73 29.45 33.44
C LYS A 172 4.30 30.91 33.29
N LEU A 173 3.54 31.24 32.25
CA LEU A 173 3.05 32.61 32.03
C LEU A 173 2.07 33.03 33.13
N GLU A 174 1.16 32.15 33.53
CA GLU A 174 0.23 32.40 34.64
C GLU A 174 0.98 32.66 35.96
N LEU A 175 2.00 31.87 36.28
CA LEU A 175 2.83 32.08 37.46
C LEU A 175 3.64 33.39 37.38
N MET A 176 4.13 33.76 36.19
CA MET A 176 4.81 35.05 35.99
C MET A 176 3.87 36.23 36.21
N ASP A 177 2.60 36.11 35.79
CA ASP A 177 1.57 37.11 36.04
C ASP A 177 1.27 37.23 37.54
N GLU A 178 1.06 36.12 38.24
CA GLU A 178 0.83 36.11 39.69
C GLU A 178 2.01 36.72 40.46
N VAL A 179 3.26 36.39 40.09
CA VAL A 179 4.45 37.01 40.69
C VAL A 179 4.47 38.52 40.45
N SER A 180 4.06 38.98 39.26
CA SER A 180 4.00 40.40 38.93
C SER A 180 2.90 41.11 39.72
N TYR A 181 1.74 40.48 39.85
CA TYR A 181 0.63 40.96 40.69
C TYR A 181 1.03 41.08 42.17
N LEU A 182 1.65 40.04 42.74
CA LEU A 182 2.12 40.05 44.13
C LEU A 182 3.19 41.13 44.35
N LYS A 183 4.08 41.36 43.39
CA LYS A 183 5.05 42.48 43.45
C LYS A 183 4.37 43.84 43.50
N LEU A 184 3.37 44.08 42.63
CA LEU A 184 2.61 45.33 42.65
C LEU A 184 1.87 45.52 43.98
N LYS A 185 1.27 44.44 44.50
CA LYS A 185 0.61 44.47 45.80
C LYS A 185 1.57 44.78 46.95
N LEU A 186 2.77 44.20 46.93
CA LEU A 186 3.81 44.47 47.92
C LEU A 186 4.23 45.95 47.91
N VAL A 187 4.50 46.51 46.73
CA VAL A 187 4.84 47.92 46.57
C VAL A 187 3.71 48.81 47.08
N GLY A 188 2.46 48.51 46.74
CA GLY A 188 1.30 49.27 47.24
C GLY A 188 1.17 49.23 48.77
N MET A 189 1.44 48.08 49.40
CA MET A 189 1.45 47.95 50.86
C MET A 189 2.62 48.71 51.50
N GLU A 190 3.80 48.73 50.87
CA GLU A 190 4.95 49.51 51.33
C GLU A 190 4.69 51.02 51.24
N GLU A 191 4.04 51.48 50.17
CA GLU A 191 3.61 52.89 50.01
C GLU A 191 2.58 53.30 51.07
N GLU A 192 1.56 52.47 51.32
CA GLU A 192 0.56 52.71 52.36
C GLU A 192 1.21 52.74 53.75
N HIS A 193 2.12 51.81 54.03
CA HIS A 193 2.86 51.78 55.29
C HIS A 193 3.71 53.05 55.50
N ASN A 194 4.43 53.49 54.46
CA ASN A 194 5.21 54.73 54.52
C ASN A 194 4.32 55.96 54.72
N HIS A 195 3.15 56.01 54.10
CA HIS A 195 2.19 57.09 54.29
C HIS A 195 1.70 57.16 55.75
N ILE A 196 1.35 56.02 56.34
CA ILE A 196 0.93 55.93 57.74
C ILE A 196 2.06 56.36 58.68
N ASP A 197 3.30 55.91 58.43
CA ASP A 197 4.46 56.30 59.26
C ASP A 197 4.75 57.82 59.18
N GLU A 198 4.62 58.42 57.99
CA GLU A 198 4.76 59.87 57.83
C GLU A 198 3.59 60.66 58.48
N GLU A 199 2.35 60.17 58.39
CA GLU A 199 1.20 60.75 59.10
C GLU A 199 1.38 60.68 60.62
N ASP A 200 1.86 59.56 61.16
CA ASP A 200 2.13 59.39 62.59
C ASP A 200 3.26 60.32 63.06
N LYS A 201 4.34 60.43 62.27
CA LYS A 201 5.43 61.39 62.53
C LYS A 201 4.91 62.83 62.51
N HIS A 202 4.11 63.19 61.51
CA HIS A 202 3.52 64.52 61.40
C HIS A 202 2.57 64.81 62.57
N HIS A 203 1.72 63.85 62.94
CA HIS A 203 0.83 63.99 64.10
C HIS A 203 1.62 64.18 65.39
N LYS A 204 2.67 63.39 65.62
CA LYS A 204 3.56 63.54 66.76
C LYS A 204 4.25 64.92 66.77
N ALA A 205 4.74 65.38 65.62
CA ALA A 205 5.37 66.70 65.47
C ALA A 205 4.37 67.84 65.75
N GLU A 206 3.14 67.75 65.25
CA GLU A 206 2.08 68.75 65.47
C GLU A 206 1.66 68.80 66.95
N VAL A 207 1.54 67.64 67.61
CA VAL A 207 1.27 67.57 69.06
C VAL A 207 2.37 68.24 69.86
N LEU A 208 3.65 67.95 69.54
CA LEU A 208 4.80 68.60 70.17
C LEU A 208 4.80 70.12 69.91
N PHE A 209 4.47 70.55 68.69
CA PHE A 209 4.39 71.95 68.33
C PHE A 209 3.27 72.69 69.09
N GLN A 210 2.08 72.09 69.21
CA GLN A 210 0.99 72.63 70.02
C GLN A 210 1.32 72.68 71.51
N ALA A 211 1.99 71.65 72.04
CA ALA A 211 2.47 71.65 73.41
C ALA A 211 3.47 72.80 73.64
N GLY A 212 4.44 72.98 72.74
CA GLY A 212 5.39 74.09 72.76
C GLY A 212 4.72 75.46 72.71
N ARG A 213 3.76 75.67 71.80
CA ARG A 213 2.98 76.93 71.72
C ARG A 213 2.18 77.21 72.99
N SER A 214 1.65 76.18 73.63
CA SER A 214 0.91 76.30 74.89
C SER A 214 1.84 76.65 76.05
N ALA A 215 3.02 76.02 76.10
CA ALA A 215 4.06 76.33 77.08
C ALA A 215 4.59 77.77 76.93
N SER A 216 4.88 78.25 75.70
CA SER A 216 5.28 79.64 75.47
C SER A 216 4.20 80.65 75.88
N ARG A 217 2.92 80.34 75.64
CA ARG A 217 1.80 81.18 76.10
C ARG A 217 1.73 81.22 77.63
N ALA A 218 1.90 80.08 78.30
CA ALA A 218 1.92 80.01 79.76
C ALA A 218 3.05 80.86 80.35
N VAL A 219 4.27 80.76 79.78
CA VAL A 219 5.44 81.58 80.16
C VAL A 219 5.16 83.07 80.00
N GLY A 220 4.61 83.49 78.85
CA GLY A 220 4.31 84.91 78.58
C GLY A 220 3.17 85.50 79.43
N SER A 221 2.30 84.66 79.98
CA SER A 221 1.18 85.07 80.84
C SER A 221 1.52 85.09 82.34
N SER A 222 2.63 84.49 82.74
CA SER A 222 3.04 84.42 84.16
C SER A 222 3.70 85.73 84.60
N SER A 223 3.14 86.38 85.62
CA SER A 223 3.72 87.60 86.22
C SER A 223 4.72 87.32 87.35
N ASP A 224 4.91 86.04 87.73
CA ASP A 224 5.87 85.64 88.75
C ASP A 224 7.21 85.21 88.11
N PRO A 225 8.33 85.93 88.37
CA PRO A 225 9.62 85.65 87.76
C PRO A 225 10.22 84.30 88.19
N ALA A 226 9.89 83.77 89.36
CA ALA A 226 10.34 82.43 89.78
C ALA A 226 9.65 81.33 88.95
N SER A 227 8.34 81.45 88.75
CA SER A 227 7.55 80.54 87.92
C SER A 227 7.95 80.60 86.44
N VAL A 228 8.30 81.77 85.92
CA VAL A 228 8.82 81.94 84.54
C VAL A 228 10.17 81.24 84.37
N MET A 229 11.10 81.44 85.32
CA MET A 229 12.41 80.76 85.29
C MET A 229 12.27 79.24 85.35
N LEU A 230 11.36 78.71 86.18
CA LEU A 230 11.15 77.27 86.30
C LEU A 230 10.56 76.67 85.02
N LEU A 231 9.57 77.34 84.40
CA LEU A 231 8.99 76.91 83.12
C LEU A 231 10.01 76.96 81.98
N CYS A 232 10.82 78.02 81.87
CA CYS A 232 11.90 78.09 80.89
C CYS A 232 12.95 77.00 81.12
N TYR A 233 13.33 76.73 82.37
CA TYR A 233 14.27 75.65 82.70
C TYR A 233 13.70 74.29 82.29
N CYS A 234 12.43 74.01 82.59
CA CYS A 234 11.78 72.77 82.18
C CYS A 234 11.68 72.61 80.66
N ILE A 235 11.38 73.68 79.90
CA ILE A 235 11.33 73.62 78.43
C ILE A 235 12.73 73.36 77.85
N CYS A 236 13.74 74.13 78.26
CA CYS A 236 15.11 73.99 77.76
C CYS A 236 15.78 72.66 78.15
N PHE A 237 15.41 72.08 79.29
CA PHE A 237 15.92 70.77 79.70
C PHE A 237 15.25 69.63 78.91
N ASN A 238 14.00 69.80 78.48
CA ASN A 238 13.27 68.80 77.68
C ASN A 238 13.69 68.79 76.20
N ASP A 239 14.08 69.93 75.63
CA ASP A 239 14.59 70.04 74.25
C ASP A 239 16.00 69.42 74.04
N ASN A 240 16.75 69.13 75.12
CA ASN A 240 18.10 68.56 75.05
C ASN A 240 18.13 67.01 74.96
N GLY A 241 17.01 66.37 74.62
CA GLY A 241 17.02 65.01 74.07
C GLY A 241 17.70 63.95 74.94
N LEU A 242 17.22 63.77 76.17
CA LEU A 242 17.40 62.49 76.90
C LEU A 242 16.05 61.78 76.96
N PHE A 243 15.66 61.17 75.84
CA PHE A 243 15.13 59.80 75.70
C PHE A 243 14.69 59.53 74.26
#